data_AF-A0A8H6FEL5-F1
#
_entry.id   AF-A0A8H6FEL5-F1
#
_cell.length_a   1.000
_cell.length_b   1.000
_cell.length_c   1.000
_cell.angle_alpha   90.00
_cell.angle_beta   90.00
_cell.angle_gamma   90.00
#
_symmetry.space_group_name_H-M   'P 1'
#
loop_
_entity.id
_entity.type
_entity.pdbx_description
1 polymer ?
#
loop_
_entity_poly.entity_id
_entity_poly.type
_entity_poly.pdbx_seq_one_letter_code
_entity_poly.pdbx_strand_id
1 'polypeptide(L)'
;MVSGTIPLALRRADTIAFRSPPARLNHVSLASLERAKSHLERLGYHVKVISNDSEPVTFRDSILQRCEEIHAAFADQSIKAIICTVGGSHANELLPHLDYELIKANPKIFCGYSDISVLHHTFFTQAGLRTFYGSAAITELGDYPQPLPFTIDHLFYAIGPMPRSFKWAVKLPDFDTDSRRPGEQSPSPGRTWLQPRKATGRIFGGCLPPILHLAGTKYWPDYCDRILILMLESPMGERIEDPSSPTSTRAKVSLVTIGMTGSLPEGVIETSDDTSVGGMAHLHDVYWTTASSQLSPKA
;
A
#
# COMPACT_ATOMS: atom_id res chain seq x y z
N MET A 1 -11.22 -22.67 -0.86
CA MET A 1 -10.87 -21.33 -0.33
C MET A 1 -9.43 -21.35 0.17
N VAL A 2 -8.56 -20.48 -0.34
CA VAL A 2 -7.19 -20.34 0.19
C VAL A 2 -7.28 -19.76 1.60
N SER A 3 -6.93 -20.56 2.61
CA SER A 3 -6.72 -20.06 3.97
C SER A 3 -5.39 -19.32 3.96
N GLY A 4 -5.43 -17.98 3.90
CA GLY A 4 -4.20 -17.21 3.74
C GLY A 4 -3.25 -17.34 4.94
N THR A 5 -1.97 -17.55 4.66
CA THR A 5 -0.86 -17.62 5.62
C THR A 5 -0.59 -16.24 6.21
N ILE A 6 -0.58 -16.17 7.55
CA ILE A 6 -0.17 -14.97 8.29
C ILE A 6 1.31 -15.13 8.62
N PRO A 7 2.19 -14.19 8.24
CA PRO A 7 3.60 -14.24 8.60
C PRO A 7 3.80 -14.04 10.10
N LEU A 8 4.95 -14.49 10.62
CA LEU A 8 5.30 -14.29 12.02
C LEU A 8 5.47 -12.79 12.33
N ALA A 9 5.07 -12.41 13.54
CA ALA A 9 5.28 -11.05 14.05
C ALA A 9 6.78 -10.76 14.21
N LEU A 10 7.18 -9.53 13.88
CA LEU A 10 8.54 -9.03 14.08
C LEU A 10 8.91 -8.97 15.57
N ARG A 11 10.19 -9.21 15.83
CA ARG A 11 10.85 -9.06 17.13
C ARG A 11 11.98 -8.06 17.01
N ARG A 12 12.36 -7.46 18.13
CA ARG A 12 13.59 -6.65 18.16
C ARG A 12 14.79 -7.50 17.72
N ALA A 13 15.73 -6.87 17.05
CA ALA A 13 16.88 -7.46 16.36
C ALA A 13 16.55 -8.31 15.12
N ASP A 14 15.27 -8.42 14.70
CA ASP A 14 14.96 -8.99 13.38
C ASP A 14 15.46 -8.09 12.25
N THR A 15 15.79 -8.72 11.12
CA THR A 15 16.20 -8.01 9.90
C THR A 15 15.00 -7.65 9.03
N ILE A 16 14.91 -6.38 8.68
CA ILE A 16 13.97 -5.80 7.73
C ILE A 16 14.72 -5.49 6.44
N ALA A 17 14.19 -5.96 5.32
CA ALA A 17 14.70 -5.62 4.01
C ALA A 17 13.96 -4.42 3.41
N PHE A 18 14.71 -3.47 2.87
CA PHE A 18 14.16 -2.40 2.04
C PHE A 18 14.22 -2.79 0.58
N ARG A 19 13.05 -2.82 -0.07
CA ARG A 19 12.94 -3.20 -1.47
C ARG A 19 11.69 -2.69 -2.18
N SER A 20 11.84 -1.82 -3.19
CA SER A 20 10.78 -1.58 -4.17
C SER A 20 11.17 -1.89 -5.61
N PRO A 21 10.51 -2.88 -6.21
CA PRO A 21 10.62 -3.15 -7.64
C PRO A 21 10.16 -2.01 -8.57
N PRO A 22 9.03 -1.29 -8.37
CA PRO A 22 8.49 -0.47 -9.46
C PRO A 22 9.34 0.76 -9.81
N ALA A 23 9.41 1.77 -8.94
CA ALA A 23 10.05 3.05 -9.27
C ALA A 23 11.57 3.11 -9.01
N ARG A 24 12.15 2.14 -8.29
CA ARG A 24 13.59 2.02 -7.98
C ARG A 24 14.30 3.32 -7.56
N LEU A 25 13.65 4.17 -6.75
CA LEU A 25 14.18 5.49 -6.35
C LEU A 25 15.28 5.46 -5.27
N ASN A 26 15.88 4.31 -5.01
CA ASN A 26 16.85 4.15 -3.92
C ASN A 26 18.07 5.07 -4.08
N HIS A 27 18.58 5.23 -5.31
CA HIS A 27 19.74 6.07 -5.61
C HIS A 27 19.40 7.57 -5.76
N VAL A 28 18.13 7.89 -6.02
CA VAL A 28 17.64 9.26 -6.17
C VAL A 28 17.34 9.85 -4.79
N SER A 29 16.59 9.12 -3.96
CA SER A 29 16.15 9.59 -2.65
C SER A 29 16.96 8.97 -1.49
N LEU A 30 18.28 8.91 -1.65
CA LEU A 30 19.21 8.32 -0.67
C LEU A 30 19.05 8.93 0.73
N ALA A 31 18.87 10.24 0.82
CA ALA A 31 18.72 10.92 2.10
C ALA A 31 17.47 10.45 2.87
N SER A 32 16.34 10.26 2.19
CA SER A 32 15.11 9.73 2.79
C SER A 32 15.28 8.27 3.17
N LEU A 33 15.91 7.46 2.31
CA LEU A 33 16.17 6.05 2.58
C LEU A 33 17.05 5.85 3.81
N GLU A 34 18.13 6.63 3.95
CA GLU A 34 19.03 6.58 5.10
C GLU A 34 18.35 7.05 6.40
N ARG A 35 17.45 8.05 6.31
CA ARG A 35 16.61 8.43 7.47
C ARG A 35 15.71 7.27 7.89
N ALA A 36 15.00 6.65 6.95
CA ALA A 36 14.13 5.51 7.23
C ALA A 36 14.88 4.35 7.87
N LYS A 37 16.05 4.02 7.32
CA LYS A 37 16.96 3.02 7.86
C LYS A 37 17.35 3.37 9.30
N SER A 38 17.83 4.59 9.52
CA SER A 38 18.24 5.06 10.84
C SER A 38 17.09 5.03 11.86
N HIS A 39 15.85 5.30 11.44
CA HIS A 39 14.68 5.22 12.30
C HIS A 39 14.42 3.79 12.76
N LEU A 40 14.39 2.81 11.84
CA LEU A 40 14.17 1.41 12.19
C LEU A 40 15.33 0.84 13.02
N GLU A 41 16.57 1.23 12.74
CA GLU A 41 17.74 0.83 13.53
C GLU A 41 17.67 1.36 14.97
N ARG A 42 17.21 2.60 15.18
CA ARG A 42 16.95 3.13 16.53
C ARG A 42 15.85 2.39 17.29
N LEU A 43 14.87 1.84 16.57
CA LEU A 43 13.85 0.96 17.17
C LEU A 43 14.41 -0.43 17.52
N GLY A 44 15.63 -0.74 17.07
CA GLY A 44 16.36 -1.96 17.38
C GLY A 44 16.21 -3.06 16.34
N TYR A 45 15.88 -2.73 15.09
CA TYR A 45 15.90 -3.67 13.96
C TYR A 45 17.21 -3.57 13.18
N HIS A 46 17.55 -4.62 12.44
CA HIS A 46 18.58 -4.54 11.40
C HIS A 46 17.94 -4.20 10.07
N VAL A 47 18.56 -3.34 9.26
CA VAL A 47 18.01 -2.97 7.96
C VAL A 47 19.00 -3.33 6.84
N LYS A 48 18.52 -4.09 5.87
CA LYS A 48 19.26 -4.49 4.67
C LYS A 48 18.59 -3.88 3.44
N VAL A 49 19.30 -3.08 2.67
CA VAL A 49 18.80 -2.59 1.37
C VAL A 49 19.10 -3.65 0.32
N ILE A 50 18.07 -4.12 -0.40
CA ILE A 50 18.24 -5.02 -1.54
C ILE A 50 18.09 -4.21 -2.81
N SER A 51 19.23 -4.01 -3.48
CA SER A 51 19.35 -3.34 -4.76
C SER A 51 20.34 -4.10 -5.63
N ASN A 52 20.03 -4.22 -6.92
CA ASN A 52 21.01 -4.57 -7.93
C ASN A 52 21.27 -3.33 -8.80
N ASP A 53 22.44 -2.74 -8.64
CA ASP A 53 22.78 -1.46 -9.27
C ASP A 53 23.32 -1.64 -10.69
N SER A 54 23.29 -2.87 -11.22
CA SER A 54 23.64 -3.14 -12.61
C SER A 54 22.58 -2.53 -13.53
N GLU A 55 23.04 -1.80 -14.56
CA GLU A 55 22.15 -1.28 -15.59
C GLU A 55 21.60 -2.43 -16.44
N PRO A 56 20.26 -2.60 -16.52
CA PRO A 56 19.67 -3.63 -17.34
C PRO A 56 19.89 -3.31 -18.83
N VAL A 57 20.36 -4.31 -19.59
CA VAL A 57 20.62 -4.16 -21.03
C VAL A 57 19.32 -3.98 -21.81
N THR A 58 18.25 -4.66 -21.39
CA THR A 58 16.93 -4.57 -22.01
C THR A 58 15.83 -4.31 -20.98
N PHE A 59 14.66 -3.90 -21.48
CA PHE A 59 13.45 -3.78 -20.67
C PHE A 59 13.08 -5.11 -19.98
N ARG A 60 13.27 -6.25 -20.65
CA ARG A 60 13.04 -7.57 -20.06
C ARG A 60 14.02 -7.86 -18.93
N ASP A 61 15.30 -7.51 -19.11
CA ASP A 61 16.31 -7.72 -18.07
C ASP A 61 15.97 -6.91 -16.82
N SER A 62 15.44 -5.68 -16.99
CA SER A 62 14.93 -4.87 -15.87
C SER A 62 13.80 -5.56 -15.11
N ILE A 63 12.86 -6.24 -15.82
CA ILE A 63 11.80 -7.03 -15.17
C ILE A 63 12.38 -8.20 -14.39
N LEU A 64 13.27 -8.97 -15.00
CA LEU A 64 13.84 -10.18 -14.39
C LEU A 64 14.71 -9.82 -13.18
N GLN A 65 15.56 -8.81 -13.29
CA GLN A 65 16.35 -8.27 -12.20
C GLN A 65 15.47 -7.86 -11.02
N ARG A 66 14.37 -7.15 -11.29
CA ARG A 66 13.41 -6.75 -10.24
C ARG A 66 12.75 -7.95 -9.55
N CYS A 67 12.46 -9.03 -10.29
CA CYS A 67 11.93 -10.28 -9.75
C CYS A 67 12.97 -11.01 -8.90
N GLU A 68 14.22 -11.12 -9.38
CA GLU A 68 15.33 -11.72 -8.65
C GLU A 68 15.57 -11.04 -7.30
N GLU A 69 15.46 -9.71 -7.25
CA GLU A 69 15.61 -8.95 -6.01
C GLU A 69 14.47 -9.25 -5.02
N ILE A 70 13.25 -9.50 -5.49
CA ILE A 70 12.15 -9.99 -4.63
C ILE A 70 12.44 -11.42 -4.17
N HIS A 71 12.85 -12.31 -5.07
CA HIS A 71 13.17 -13.69 -4.75
C HIS A 71 14.29 -13.79 -3.72
N ALA A 72 15.34 -12.98 -3.85
CA ALA A 72 16.44 -12.90 -2.89
C ALA A 72 15.93 -12.49 -1.50
N ALA A 73 15.01 -11.53 -1.42
CA ALA A 73 14.41 -11.09 -0.15
C ALA A 73 13.57 -12.19 0.52
N PHE A 74 12.82 -12.97 -0.27
CA PHE A 74 12.04 -14.09 0.23
C PHE A 74 12.90 -15.29 0.62
N ALA A 75 13.89 -15.65 -0.20
CA ALA A 75 14.78 -16.79 0.02
C ALA A 75 15.70 -16.62 1.25
N ASP A 76 16.15 -15.40 1.53
CA ASP A 76 17.03 -15.11 2.66
C ASP A 76 16.27 -15.24 4.00
N GLN A 77 16.58 -16.32 4.74
CA GLN A 77 15.94 -16.66 6.01
C GLN A 77 16.25 -15.67 7.14
N SER A 78 17.29 -14.85 7.01
CA SER A 78 17.60 -13.82 7.99
C SER A 78 16.58 -12.67 7.96
N ILE A 79 15.95 -12.43 6.81
CA ILE A 79 14.96 -11.36 6.60
C ILE A 79 13.59 -11.82 7.10
N LYS A 80 13.03 -11.06 8.05
CA LYS A 80 11.71 -11.32 8.64
C LYS A 80 10.61 -10.40 8.11
N ALA A 81 10.99 -9.27 7.52
CA ALA A 81 10.07 -8.37 6.85
C ALA A 81 10.70 -7.73 5.62
N ILE A 82 9.87 -7.43 4.64
CA ILE A 82 10.19 -6.65 3.45
C ILE A 82 9.31 -5.40 3.50
N ILE A 83 9.93 -4.23 3.59
CA ILE A 83 9.26 -2.93 3.48
C ILE A 83 9.65 -2.34 2.12
N CYS A 84 8.63 -2.02 1.33
CA CYS A 84 8.81 -1.35 0.05
C CYS A 84 9.40 0.05 0.25
N THR A 85 10.36 0.43 -0.59
CA THR A 85 10.96 1.77 -0.50
C THR A 85 10.02 2.84 -1.05
N VAL A 86 9.29 2.56 -2.12
CA VAL A 86 8.27 3.43 -2.75
C VAL A 86 7.31 2.63 -3.64
N GLY A 87 6.17 3.22 -4.04
CA GLY A 87 5.27 2.68 -5.08
C GLY A 87 5.84 2.83 -6.51
N GLY A 88 4.96 3.09 -7.49
CA GLY A 88 5.33 3.29 -8.90
C GLY A 88 4.15 3.07 -9.85
N SER A 89 4.39 2.39 -10.98
CA SER A 89 3.35 2.13 -12.00
C SER A 89 3.58 0.85 -12.82
N HIS A 90 4.45 -0.06 -12.35
CA HIS A 90 5.00 -1.16 -13.15
C HIS A 90 5.11 -2.49 -12.38
N ALA A 91 4.45 -2.63 -11.23
CA ALA A 91 4.43 -3.88 -10.47
C ALA A 91 3.80 -5.05 -11.24
N ASN A 92 2.86 -4.77 -12.14
CA ASN A 92 2.15 -5.76 -12.96
C ASN A 92 3.05 -6.50 -13.96
N GLU A 93 4.15 -5.88 -14.40
CA GLU A 93 5.12 -6.49 -15.33
C GLU A 93 5.82 -7.70 -14.71
N LEU A 94 5.91 -7.73 -13.38
CA LEU A 94 6.63 -8.77 -12.64
C LEU A 94 5.84 -10.07 -12.56
N LEU A 95 4.51 -10.00 -12.63
CA LEU A 95 3.62 -11.09 -12.25
C LEU A 95 3.87 -12.42 -12.98
N PRO A 96 4.15 -12.44 -14.30
CA PRO A 96 4.45 -13.69 -15.00
C PRO A 96 5.80 -14.32 -14.62
N HIS A 97 6.68 -13.57 -13.94
CA HIS A 97 8.07 -13.94 -13.68
C HIS A 97 8.36 -14.23 -12.21
N LEU A 98 7.38 -14.02 -11.31
CA LEU A 98 7.53 -14.29 -9.89
C LEU A 98 7.40 -15.79 -9.59
N ASP A 99 8.31 -16.30 -8.77
CA ASP A 99 8.25 -17.64 -8.20
C ASP A 99 7.34 -17.62 -6.96
N TYR A 100 6.06 -17.92 -7.19
CA TYR A 100 5.06 -17.93 -6.13
C TYR A 100 5.22 -19.10 -5.16
N GLU A 101 5.82 -20.22 -5.58
CA GLU A 101 6.08 -21.33 -4.66
C GLU A 101 7.24 -20.98 -3.71
N LEU A 102 8.26 -20.27 -4.19
CA LEU A 102 9.29 -19.68 -3.32
C LEU A 102 8.69 -18.73 -2.27
N ILE A 103 7.79 -17.83 -2.69
CA ILE A 103 7.13 -16.88 -1.78
C ILE A 103 6.28 -17.63 -0.75
N LYS A 104 5.50 -18.61 -1.19
CA LYS A 104 4.63 -19.44 -0.35
C LYS A 104 5.42 -20.27 0.66
N ALA A 105 6.57 -20.80 0.27
CA ALA A 105 7.46 -21.56 1.14
C ALA A 105 8.17 -20.67 2.19
N ASN A 106 8.25 -19.36 1.96
CA ASN A 106 8.99 -18.41 2.80
C ASN A 106 8.13 -17.24 3.28
N PRO A 107 6.99 -17.49 3.97
CA PRO A 107 6.07 -16.43 4.35
C PRO A 107 6.75 -15.46 5.33
N LYS A 108 6.77 -14.18 4.97
CA LYS A 108 7.29 -13.08 5.79
C LYS A 108 6.45 -11.82 5.61
N ILE A 109 6.62 -10.87 6.51
CA ILE A 109 5.92 -9.59 6.41
C ILE A 109 6.32 -8.94 5.09
N PHE A 110 5.34 -8.52 4.30
CA PHE A 110 5.53 -7.72 3.09
C PHE A 110 4.65 -6.48 3.22
N CYS A 111 5.27 -5.30 3.19
CA CYS A 111 4.61 -4.04 3.48
C CYS A 111 4.90 -2.98 2.43
N GLY A 112 3.86 -2.25 2.01
CA GLY A 112 3.93 -1.14 1.08
C GLY A 112 2.54 -0.68 0.69
N TYR A 113 2.45 0.35 -0.16
CA TYR A 113 1.19 0.91 -0.62
C TYR A 113 1.29 1.34 -2.09
N SER A 114 0.21 1.90 -2.64
CA SER A 114 0.13 2.37 -4.02
C SER A 114 0.20 1.23 -5.05
N ASP A 115 1.05 1.33 -6.08
CA ASP A 115 1.28 0.28 -7.09
C ASP A 115 1.62 -1.08 -6.50
N ILE A 116 2.17 -1.12 -5.27
CA ILE A 116 2.43 -2.35 -4.52
C ILE A 116 1.14 -3.13 -4.22
N SER A 117 -0.04 -2.51 -4.32
CA SER A 117 -1.35 -3.19 -4.28
C SER A 117 -1.42 -4.37 -5.23
N VAL A 118 -0.80 -4.25 -6.41
CA VAL A 118 -0.72 -5.34 -7.39
C VAL A 118 -0.05 -6.57 -6.76
N LEU A 119 1.09 -6.38 -6.08
CA LEU A 119 1.81 -7.47 -5.41
C LEU A 119 1.08 -8.00 -4.19
N HIS A 120 0.40 -7.14 -3.41
CA HIS A 120 -0.44 -7.59 -2.30
C HIS A 120 -1.53 -8.57 -2.76
N HIS A 121 -2.18 -8.26 -3.87
CA HIS A 121 -3.23 -9.11 -4.45
C HIS A 121 -2.64 -10.40 -5.01
N THR A 122 -1.53 -10.32 -5.74
CA THR A 122 -0.95 -11.50 -6.39
C THR A 122 -0.27 -12.44 -5.39
N PHE A 123 0.38 -11.93 -4.35
CA PHE A 123 0.91 -12.75 -3.26
C PHE A 123 -0.19 -13.46 -2.49
N PHE A 124 -1.35 -12.82 -2.31
CA PHE A 124 -2.49 -13.49 -1.71
C PHE A 124 -3.09 -14.56 -2.64
N THR A 125 -3.35 -14.24 -3.91
CA THR A 125 -4.05 -15.18 -4.81
C THR A 125 -3.17 -16.34 -5.26
N GLN A 126 -1.87 -16.12 -5.47
CA GLN A 126 -0.95 -17.14 -5.99
C GLN A 126 -0.18 -17.86 -4.87
N ALA A 127 0.22 -17.15 -3.81
CA ALA A 127 1.03 -17.71 -2.72
C ALA A 127 0.27 -17.88 -1.40
N GLY A 128 -0.98 -17.40 -1.30
CA GLY A 128 -1.76 -17.40 -0.07
C GLY A 128 -1.21 -16.48 1.02
N LEU A 129 -0.22 -15.63 0.73
CA LEU A 129 0.41 -14.79 1.74
C LEU A 129 -0.48 -13.58 2.08
N ARG A 130 -0.74 -13.36 3.36
CA ARG A 130 -1.35 -12.11 3.83
C ARG A 130 -0.27 -11.07 4.03
N THR A 131 -0.44 -9.93 3.37
CA THR A 131 0.49 -8.81 3.37
C THR A 131 -0.11 -7.60 4.08
N PHE A 132 0.67 -6.54 4.22
CA PHE A 132 0.31 -5.37 4.98
C PHE A 132 0.32 -4.14 4.07
N TYR A 133 -0.85 -3.54 3.89
CA TYR A 133 -0.93 -2.23 3.25
C TYR A 133 -0.47 -1.15 4.24
N GLY A 134 0.64 -0.49 3.95
CA GLY A 134 1.26 0.41 4.93
C GLY A 134 2.44 1.19 4.38
N SER A 135 3.10 1.91 5.28
CA SER A 135 4.15 2.87 4.96
C SER A 135 5.30 2.30 4.15
N ALA A 136 5.82 3.10 3.24
CA ALA A 136 7.03 2.82 2.49
C ALA A 136 8.24 3.57 3.09
N ALA A 137 9.44 3.09 2.76
CA ALA A 137 10.67 3.60 3.35
C ALA A 137 10.94 5.07 2.97
N ILE A 138 10.80 5.46 1.70
CA ILE A 138 11.17 6.80 1.22
C ILE A 138 10.11 7.84 1.58
N THR A 139 8.83 7.49 1.51
CA THR A 139 7.71 8.44 1.58
C THR A 139 7.29 8.77 3.00
N GLU A 140 7.12 7.78 3.90
CA GLU A 140 6.70 8.06 5.28
C GLU A 140 7.80 7.79 6.30
N LEU A 141 8.55 6.69 6.19
CA LEU A 141 9.62 6.38 7.15
C LEU A 141 10.85 7.27 6.96
N GLY A 142 10.98 7.86 5.78
CA GLY A 142 12.06 8.75 5.38
C GLY A 142 11.72 10.22 5.55
N ASP A 143 10.58 10.56 6.15
CA ASP A 143 10.15 11.94 6.35
C ASP A 143 11.17 12.77 7.14
N TYR A 144 11.27 14.04 6.79
CA TYR A 144 12.13 15.00 7.48
C TYR A 144 11.34 15.87 8.46
N PRO A 145 11.90 16.19 9.65
CA PRO A 145 13.16 15.69 10.20
C PRO A 145 13.07 14.25 10.71
N GLN A 146 11.85 13.77 10.90
CA GLN A 146 11.52 12.42 11.32
C GLN A 146 10.09 12.07 10.88
N PRO A 147 9.75 10.78 10.75
CA PRO A 147 8.40 10.31 10.51
C PRO A 147 7.40 10.84 11.52
N LEU A 148 6.15 10.99 11.06
CA LEU A 148 5.04 11.28 11.94
C LEU A 148 4.96 10.23 13.06
N PRO A 149 4.79 10.64 14.34
CA PRO A 149 4.68 9.70 15.45
C PRO A 149 3.60 8.65 15.23
N PHE A 150 2.44 9.07 14.68
CA PHE A 150 1.37 8.16 14.32
C PHE A 150 1.82 7.03 13.38
N THR A 151 2.65 7.34 12.37
CA THR A 151 3.17 6.34 11.44
C THR A 151 4.05 5.31 12.17
N ILE A 152 4.93 5.77 13.04
CA ILE A 152 5.87 4.89 13.75
C ILE A 152 5.15 4.02 14.78
N ASP A 153 4.27 4.61 15.57
CA ASP A 153 3.53 3.93 16.64
C ASP A 153 2.63 2.81 16.08
N HIS A 154 2.18 2.96 14.83
CA HIS A 154 1.26 2.03 14.17
C HIS A 154 1.87 1.23 13.03
N LEU A 155 3.18 1.38 12.75
CA LEU A 155 3.86 0.69 11.63
C LEU A 155 3.66 -0.83 11.66
N PHE A 156 3.68 -1.42 12.86
CA PHE A 156 3.47 -2.85 13.07
C PHE A 156 2.16 -3.16 13.81
N TYR A 157 1.24 -2.21 13.87
CA TYR A 157 -0.06 -2.40 14.51
C TYR A 157 -1.04 -3.04 13.52
N ALA A 158 -1.06 -4.37 13.51
CA ALA A 158 -1.88 -5.15 12.58
C ALA A 158 -3.28 -5.52 13.13
N ILE A 159 -3.45 -5.54 14.46
CA ILE A 159 -4.63 -6.09 15.13
C ILE A 159 -5.09 -5.14 16.23
N GLY A 160 -6.36 -4.75 16.18
CA GLY A 160 -7.03 -3.96 17.20
C GLY A 160 -7.71 -2.70 16.64
N PRO A 161 -8.32 -1.88 17.51
CA PRO A 161 -8.91 -0.61 17.08
C PRO A 161 -7.81 0.29 16.51
N MET A 162 -7.88 0.55 15.20
CA MET A 162 -6.94 1.45 14.54
C MET A 162 -7.27 2.90 14.93
N PRO A 163 -6.39 3.61 15.67
CA PRO A 163 -6.63 5.00 15.98
C PRO A 163 -6.53 5.85 14.71
N ARG A 164 -7.07 7.07 14.80
CA ARG A 164 -6.98 8.05 13.72
C ARG A 164 -5.82 9.01 14.00
N SER A 165 -5.04 9.35 12.99
CA SER A 165 -4.11 10.47 13.11
C SER A 165 -4.87 11.79 13.22
N PHE A 166 -4.48 12.66 14.15
CA PHE A 166 -5.04 14.00 14.27
C PHE A 166 -4.41 15.00 13.30
N LYS A 167 -3.28 14.65 12.69
CA LYS A 167 -2.54 15.47 11.73
C LYS A 167 -2.19 14.66 10.49
N TRP A 168 -2.01 15.34 9.38
CA TRP A 168 -1.56 14.72 8.14
C TRP A 168 -0.65 15.71 7.38
N ALA A 169 0.23 15.17 6.52
CA ALA A 169 1.14 15.98 5.72
C ALA A 169 0.44 16.42 4.43
N VAL A 170 0.36 17.73 4.22
CA VAL A 170 -0.35 18.39 3.11
C VAL A 170 0.40 18.22 1.78
N LYS A 171 1.73 18.21 1.82
CA LYS A 171 2.56 18.07 0.63
C LYS A 171 3.66 17.06 0.89
N LEU A 172 3.76 16.04 0.04
CA LEU A 172 4.97 15.23 -0.06
C LEU A 172 6.09 16.15 -0.56
N PRO A 173 7.25 16.24 0.15
CA PRO A 173 8.39 16.98 -0.35
C PRO A 173 8.75 16.49 -1.75
N ASP A 174 9.16 17.39 -2.63
CA ASP A 174 9.65 17.00 -3.96
C ASP A 174 10.83 16.03 -3.73
N PHE A 175 10.70 14.80 -4.25
CA PHE A 175 11.63 13.69 -3.96
C PHE A 175 13.10 13.98 -4.34
N ASP A 176 13.32 14.98 -5.19
CA ASP A 176 14.58 15.28 -5.86
C ASP A 176 15.24 16.59 -5.38
N THR A 177 14.49 17.59 -4.90
CA THR A 177 15.04 18.95 -4.72
C THR A 177 15.09 19.44 -3.27
N ASP A 178 14.24 18.94 -2.37
CA ASP A 178 14.21 19.42 -0.98
C ASP A 178 13.77 18.36 0.05
N SER A 179 14.51 17.24 0.08
CA SER A 179 14.27 16.17 1.06
C SER A 179 14.56 16.56 2.52
N ARG A 180 14.91 17.83 2.80
CA ARG A 180 15.23 18.37 4.13
C ARG A 180 14.28 19.48 4.57
N ARG A 181 13.18 19.68 3.86
CA ARG A 181 12.12 20.56 4.29
C ARG A 181 11.05 19.76 5.03
N PRO A 182 10.67 20.14 6.25
CA PRO A 182 9.55 19.53 6.91
C PRO A 182 8.29 19.72 6.07
N GLY A 183 7.55 18.63 5.84
CA GLY A 183 6.25 18.69 5.20
C GLY A 183 5.31 19.58 6.01
N GLU A 184 4.51 20.40 5.33
CA GLU A 184 3.45 21.17 5.98
C GLU A 184 2.42 20.20 6.57
N GLN A 185 2.02 20.42 7.83
CA GLN A 185 1.06 19.57 8.51
C GLN A 185 -0.26 20.32 8.71
N SER A 186 -1.36 19.65 8.42
CA SER A 186 -2.71 20.14 8.70
C SER A 186 -3.45 19.24 9.67
N PRO A 187 -4.47 19.76 10.39
CA PRO A 187 -5.42 18.94 11.11
C PRO A 187 -6.10 17.94 10.16
N SER A 188 -6.29 16.70 10.61
CA SER A 188 -7.05 15.70 9.85
C SER A 188 -8.56 15.96 10.07
N PRO A 189 -9.38 16.06 9.01
CA PRO A 189 -10.79 16.46 9.11
C PRO A 189 -11.70 15.42 9.80
N GLY A 190 -11.23 14.20 10.02
CA GLY A 190 -12.03 13.12 10.59
C GLY A 190 -12.36 12.07 9.56
N ARG A 191 -13.17 11.09 9.96
CA ARG A 191 -13.82 10.17 9.03
C ARG A 191 -15.26 10.61 8.86
N THR A 192 -15.72 10.67 7.62
CA THR A 192 -17.12 10.93 7.28
C THR A 192 -17.77 9.60 6.92
N TRP A 193 -18.82 9.22 7.64
CA TRP A 193 -19.60 8.04 7.32
C TRP A 193 -20.64 8.42 6.27
N LEU A 194 -20.45 8.01 5.02
CA LEU A 194 -21.44 8.28 3.96
C LEU A 194 -22.74 7.51 4.17
N GLN A 195 -22.66 6.25 4.64
CA GLN A 195 -23.82 5.54 5.14
C GLN A 195 -23.46 4.78 6.43
N PRO A 196 -23.88 5.28 7.60
CA PRO A 196 -23.55 4.66 8.88
C PRO A 196 -24.15 3.25 8.98
N ARG A 197 -23.29 2.22 8.87
CA ARG A 197 -23.66 0.81 9.03
C ARG A 197 -22.57 0.05 9.79
N LYS A 198 -22.93 -1.11 10.34
CA LYS A 198 -21.98 -2.07 10.90
C LYS A 198 -21.81 -3.23 9.93
N ALA A 199 -20.57 -3.59 9.66
CA ALA A 199 -20.22 -4.75 8.86
C ALA A 199 -19.09 -5.54 9.53
N THR A 200 -18.99 -6.83 9.23
CA THR A 200 -17.88 -7.69 9.66
C THR A 200 -17.54 -8.62 8.52
N GLY A 201 -16.25 -8.75 8.22
CA GLY A 201 -15.77 -9.54 7.10
C GLY A 201 -14.26 -9.39 6.95
N ARG A 202 -13.70 -10.15 6.00
CA ARG A 202 -12.26 -10.10 5.73
C ARG A 202 -11.93 -8.85 4.94
N ILE A 203 -10.96 -8.07 5.40
CA ILE A 203 -10.48 -6.90 4.69
C ILE A 203 -9.68 -7.34 3.47
N PHE A 204 -9.98 -6.75 2.32
CA PHE A 204 -9.20 -6.85 1.09
C PHE A 204 -9.21 -5.50 0.38
N GLY A 205 -8.18 -5.17 -0.40
CA GLY A 205 -8.19 -3.95 -1.22
C GLY A 205 -6.82 -3.28 -1.34
N GLY A 206 -6.76 -1.95 -1.29
CA GLY A 206 -5.57 -1.14 -1.60
C GLY A 206 -5.88 -0.07 -2.64
N CYS A 207 -4.84 0.40 -3.35
CA CYS A 207 -4.97 1.44 -4.38
C CYS A 207 -5.78 0.92 -5.57
N LEU A 208 -6.94 1.54 -5.82
CA LEU A 208 -7.91 1.03 -6.78
C LEU A 208 -7.39 0.98 -8.23
N PRO A 209 -6.77 2.04 -8.80
CA PRO A 209 -6.36 2.00 -10.21
C PRO A 209 -5.35 0.87 -10.52
N PRO A 210 -4.30 0.63 -9.72
CA PRO A 210 -3.41 -0.52 -9.92
C PRO A 210 -4.10 -1.88 -9.78
N ILE A 211 -5.01 -2.03 -8.80
CA ILE A 211 -5.73 -3.30 -8.60
C ILE A 211 -6.55 -3.65 -9.85
N LEU A 212 -7.20 -2.68 -10.49
CA LEU A 212 -8.00 -2.90 -11.69
C LEU A 212 -7.22 -3.52 -12.86
N HIS A 213 -5.90 -3.35 -12.93
CA HIS A 213 -5.08 -4.03 -13.93
C HIS A 213 -5.11 -5.56 -13.79
N LEU A 214 -5.53 -6.09 -12.64
CA LEU A 214 -5.66 -7.52 -12.40
C LEU A 214 -7.00 -8.09 -12.85
N ALA A 215 -8.00 -7.25 -13.16
CA ALA A 215 -9.35 -7.69 -13.49
C ALA A 215 -9.36 -8.69 -14.66
N GLY A 216 -10.05 -9.81 -14.50
CA GLY A 216 -10.13 -10.87 -15.51
C GLY A 216 -8.88 -11.73 -15.65
N THR A 217 -7.82 -11.48 -14.87
CA THR A 217 -6.61 -12.32 -14.86
C THR A 217 -6.68 -13.36 -13.74
N LYS A 218 -5.79 -14.37 -13.78
CA LYS A 218 -5.63 -15.34 -12.67
C LYS A 218 -5.18 -14.72 -11.35
N TYR A 219 -4.75 -13.46 -11.37
CA TYR A 219 -4.30 -12.70 -10.21
C TYR A 219 -5.43 -11.93 -9.52
N TRP A 220 -6.62 -11.84 -10.15
CA TRP A 220 -7.79 -11.21 -9.57
C TRP A 220 -8.28 -12.02 -8.36
N PRO A 221 -8.45 -11.40 -7.19
CA PRO A 221 -8.95 -12.09 -6.01
C PRO A 221 -10.47 -12.34 -6.12
N ASP A 222 -10.94 -13.37 -5.43
CA ASP A 222 -12.37 -13.56 -5.18
C ASP A 222 -12.81 -12.67 -4.01
N TYR A 223 -13.69 -11.70 -4.29
CA TYR A 223 -14.20 -10.73 -3.33
C TYR A 223 -15.47 -11.19 -2.58
N CYS A 224 -16.01 -12.38 -2.85
CA CYS A 224 -17.19 -12.89 -2.16
C CYS A 224 -16.97 -12.95 -0.63
N ASP A 225 -17.95 -12.46 0.14
CA ASP A 225 -17.95 -12.40 1.62
C ASP A 225 -16.77 -11.62 2.24
N ARG A 226 -16.29 -10.56 1.55
CA ARG A 226 -15.18 -9.71 2.01
C ARG A 226 -15.59 -8.25 2.21
N ILE A 227 -15.00 -7.59 3.20
CA ILE A 227 -15.03 -6.13 3.26
C ILE A 227 -13.94 -5.61 2.33
N LEU A 228 -14.31 -4.81 1.35
CA LEU A 228 -13.42 -4.26 0.36
C LEU A 228 -13.02 -2.83 0.75
N ILE A 229 -11.78 -2.63 1.18
CA ILE A 229 -11.25 -1.31 1.48
C ILE A 229 -10.50 -0.79 0.24
N LEU A 230 -11.14 0.10 -0.51
CA LEU A 230 -10.52 0.73 -1.68
C LEU A 230 -9.92 2.06 -1.24
N MET A 231 -8.67 2.29 -1.64
CA MET A 231 -8.05 3.60 -1.49
C MET A 231 -8.02 4.24 -2.87
N LEU A 232 -8.59 5.44 -2.96
CA LEU A 232 -8.39 6.31 -4.11
C LEU A 232 -7.19 7.18 -3.78
N GLU A 233 -6.01 6.70 -4.16
CA GLU A 233 -4.81 7.52 -4.08
C GLU A 233 -4.88 8.58 -5.18
N SER A 234 -5.02 9.83 -4.77
CA SER A 234 -4.72 10.97 -5.61
C SER A 234 -3.21 11.23 -5.49
N PRO A 235 -2.40 11.10 -6.56
CA PRO A 235 -0.94 11.16 -6.45
C PRO A 235 -0.40 12.46 -5.86
N MET A 236 -1.17 13.56 -5.87
CA MET A 236 -0.62 14.90 -5.66
C MET A 236 -1.60 15.85 -4.98
N GLY A 237 -2.43 15.35 -4.08
CA GLY A 237 -3.33 16.24 -3.35
C GLY A 237 -4.37 16.96 -4.22
N GLU A 238 -4.59 16.46 -5.42
CA GLU A 238 -5.62 16.96 -6.32
C GLU A 238 -7.00 16.59 -5.76
N ARG A 239 -7.92 17.54 -5.76
CA ARG A 239 -9.32 17.36 -5.38
C ARG A 239 -9.98 16.34 -6.30
N ILE A 240 -10.53 15.27 -5.76
CA ILE A 240 -11.35 14.32 -6.55
C ILE A 240 -12.60 15.01 -7.12
N GLU A 241 -13.00 16.14 -6.53
CA GLU A 241 -14.13 16.94 -6.98
C GLU A 241 -13.79 17.80 -8.20
N ASP A 242 -12.52 18.12 -8.42
CA ASP A 242 -12.10 18.94 -9.56
C ASP A 242 -12.31 18.13 -10.86
N PRO A 243 -13.30 18.48 -11.70
CA PRO A 243 -13.58 17.73 -12.92
C PRO A 243 -12.50 17.94 -14.00
N SER A 244 -11.62 18.93 -13.83
CA SER A 244 -10.50 19.19 -14.74
C SER A 244 -9.23 18.41 -14.37
N SER A 245 -9.17 17.85 -13.15
CA SER A 245 -8.04 17.02 -12.71
C SER A 245 -8.03 15.67 -13.44
N PRO A 246 -6.93 15.31 -14.11
CA PRO A 246 -6.75 13.98 -14.70
C PRO A 246 -6.85 12.86 -13.65
N THR A 247 -6.42 13.13 -12.42
CA THR A 247 -6.50 12.18 -11.30
C THR A 247 -7.93 11.93 -10.86
N SER A 248 -8.71 13.01 -10.66
CA SER A 248 -10.15 12.95 -10.37
C SER A 248 -10.90 12.15 -11.43
N THR A 249 -10.61 12.42 -12.70
CA THR A 249 -11.19 11.68 -13.83
C THR A 249 -10.82 10.19 -13.75
N ARG A 250 -9.53 9.88 -13.52
CA ARG A 250 -9.06 8.49 -13.40
C ARG A 250 -9.68 7.75 -12.22
N ALA A 251 -9.85 8.42 -11.07
CA ALA A 251 -10.48 7.86 -9.89
C ALA A 251 -11.96 7.54 -10.14
N LYS A 252 -12.71 8.47 -10.74
CA LYS A 252 -14.12 8.28 -11.12
C LYS A 252 -14.28 7.14 -12.14
N VAL A 253 -13.42 7.09 -13.16
CA VAL A 253 -13.42 5.98 -14.14
C VAL A 253 -13.15 4.65 -13.43
N SER A 254 -12.17 4.62 -12.51
CA SER A 254 -11.84 3.41 -11.76
C SER A 254 -13.01 2.92 -10.90
N LEU A 255 -13.73 3.82 -10.22
CA LEU A 255 -14.95 3.51 -9.47
C LEU A 255 -16.04 2.91 -10.36
N VAL A 256 -16.26 3.48 -11.55
CA VAL A 256 -17.22 2.95 -12.53
C VAL A 256 -16.77 1.56 -13.01
N THR A 257 -15.50 1.41 -13.37
CA THR A 257 -14.94 0.14 -13.84
C THR A 257 -15.12 -0.96 -12.80
N ILE A 258 -14.80 -0.71 -11.53
CA ILE A 258 -14.98 -1.75 -10.49
C ILE A 258 -16.44 -2.12 -10.31
N GLY A 259 -17.38 -1.17 -10.41
CA GLY A 259 -18.82 -1.44 -10.43
C GLY A 259 -19.25 -2.34 -11.59
N MET A 260 -18.66 -2.13 -12.78
CA MET A 260 -18.94 -2.95 -13.97
C MET A 260 -18.33 -4.35 -13.92
N THR A 261 -17.25 -4.58 -13.15
CA THR A 261 -16.61 -5.91 -13.05
C THR A 261 -17.47 -6.95 -12.32
N GLY A 262 -18.68 -6.60 -11.86
CA GLY A 262 -19.59 -7.50 -11.14
C GLY A 262 -19.05 -7.98 -9.79
N SER A 263 -17.87 -7.51 -9.39
CA SER A 263 -17.19 -7.85 -8.12
C SER A 263 -17.69 -7.00 -6.95
N LEU A 264 -18.60 -6.06 -7.23
CA LEU A 264 -19.22 -5.15 -6.28
C LEU A 264 -20.71 -5.52 -6.10
N PRO A 265 -21.09 -6.40 -5.15
CA PRO A 265 -22.49 -6.59 -4.75
C PRO A 265 -22.99 -5.41 -3.91
N GLU A 266 -24.18 -4.87 -4.19
CA GLU A 266 -24.83 -3.71 -3.51
C GLU A 266 -24.12 -3.23 -2.22
N GLY A 267 -23.28 -2.21 -2.36
CA GLY A 267 -22.36 -1.77 -1.32
C GLY A 267 -22.17 -0.27 -1.30
N VAL A 268 -21.97 0.24 -0.09
CA VAL A 268 -21.88 1.66 0.27
C VAL A 268 -20.57 2.26 -0.26
N ILE A 269 -20.66 3.42 -0.91
CA ILE A 269 -19.51 4.27 -1.21
C ILE A 269 -19.23 5.06 0.08
N GLU A 270 -17.99 5.06 0.58
CA GLU A 270 -17.49 6.03 1.56
C GLU A 270 -16.55 7.02 0.87
N THR A 271 -16.61 8.32 1.18
CA THR A 271 -15.64 9.34 0.77
C THR A 271 -15.39 10.22 1.98
N SER A 272 -14.16 10.68 2.16
CA SER A 272 -13.86 11.76 3.08
C SER A 272 -14.06 13.10 2.37
N ASP A 273 -15.23 13.72 2.54
CA ASP A 273 -15.46 15.10 2.09
C ASP A 273 -15.20 16.08 3.23
N ASP A 274 -14.41 17.13 2.96
CA ASP A 274 -14.50 18.41 3.68
C ASP A 274 -14.56 19.54 2.65
N THR A 275 -15.67 20.26 2.64
CA THR A 275 -15.99 21.34 1.70
C THR A 275 -15.61 22.72 2.22
N SER A 276 -14.93 22.84 3.37
CA SER A 276 -14.93 24.11 4.10
C SER A 276 -13.63 24.94 4.12
N VAL A 277 -12.46 24.46 3.67
CA VAL A 277 -11.24 25.29 3.72
C VAL A 277 -10.29 25.01 2.54
N GLY A 278 -9.79 26.07 1.90
CA GLY A 278 -8.90 26.03 0.74
C GLY A 278 -7.48 25.54 1.02
N GLY A 279 -7.30 24.25 1.32
CA GLY A 279 -5.99 23.59 1.42
C GLY A 279 -5.94 22.30 0.59
N MET A 280 -4.86 22.08 -0.16
CA MET A 280 -4.68 20.98 -1.10
C MET A 280 -3.93 19.82 -0.44
N ALA A 281 -4.65 18.76 -0.09
CA ALA A 281 -4.32 17.38 -0.44
C ALA A 281 -5.36 16.41 0.16
N HIS A 282 -5.69 15.34 -0.56
CA HIS A 282 -6.77 14.44 -0.17
C HIS A 282 -6.34 12.98 -0.36
N LEU A 283 -6.19 12.26 0.75
CA LEU A 283 -6.40 10.81 0.75
C LEU A 283 -7.89 10.59 0.92
N HIS A 284 -8.58 10.15 -0.13
CA HIS A 284 -9.95 9.66 0.01
C HIS A 284 -9.91 8.16 0.22
N ASP A 285 -10.13 7.74 1.46
CA ASP A 285 -10.41 6.34 1.76
C ASP A 285 -11.85 6.05 1.33
N VAL A 286 -12.02 5.08 0.42
CA VAL A 286 -13.33 4.60 -0.03
C VAL A 286 -13.56 3.20 0.47
N TYR A 287 -14.21 3.09 1.62
CA TYR A 287 -14.59 1.80 2.18
C TYR A 287 -15.83 1.26 1.46
N TRP A 288 -15.81 -0.04 1.17
CA TRP A 288 -16.87 -0.75 0.47
C TRP A 288 -17.16 -2.08 1.20
N THR A 289 -18.41 -2.40 1.48
CA THR A 289 -18.75 -3.65 2.18
C THR A 289 -19.51 -4.56 1.23
N THR A 290 -19.00 -5.77 0.94
CA THR A 290 -19.81 -6.77 0.25
C THR A 290 -20.78 -7.40 1.26
N ALA A 291 -22.08 -7.27 1.02
CA ALA A 291 -23.11 -7.84 1.89
C ALA A 291 -23.52 -9.24 1.39
N SER A 292 -23.19 -10.26 2.17
CA SER A 292 -23.73 -11.63 2.12
C SER A 292 -23.30 -12.27 3.45
N SER A 293 -24.13 -12.77 4.36
CA SER A 293 -25.55 -13.11 4.42
C SER A 293 -26.02 -13.01 5.88
N GLN A 294 -27.32 -12.80 6.10
CA GLN A 294 -28.01 -12.54 7.38
C GLN A 294 -27.97 -11.09 7.90
N LEU A 295 -28.66 -10.22 7.16
CA LEU A 295 -29.31 -9.05 7.74
C LEU A 295 -30.39 -9.53 8.72
N SER A 296 -30.12 -9.56 10.03
CA SER A 296 -31.19 -9.61 11.03
C SER A 296 -31.64 -8.17 11.33
N PRO A 297 -32.87 -7.76 10.98
CA PRO A 297 -33.38 -6.46 11.39
C PRO A 297 -33.91 -6.59 12.82
N LYS A 298 -33.10 -6.28 13.84
CA LYS A 298 -33.57 -6.07 15.22
C LYS A 298 -32.57 -5.16 15.94
N ALA A 299 -32.97 -4.20 16.77
CA ALA A 299 -34.23 -3.57 17.11
C ALA A 299 -33.85 -2.30 17.89
#